data_AF-A0A949M932-F1
#
_entry.id   AF-A0A949M932-F1
#
_cell.length_a   1.000
_cell.length_b   1.000
_cell.length_c   1.000
_cell.angle_alpha   90.00
_cell.angle_beta   90.00
_cell.angle_gamma   90.00
#
_symmetry.space_group_name_H-M   'P 1'
#
loop_
_entity.id
_entity.type
_entity.pdbx_description
1 polymer ?
#
loop_
_entity_poly.entity_id
_entity_poly.type
_entity_poly.pdbx_seq_one_letter_code
_entity_poly.pdbx_strand_id
1 'polypeptide(L)' 'MNHRAKEQFEDTVADGIGSVDNAPTLSLHHEGLTIDGYSRAAVQSYWRIAELKIGFDLGAQPWDFMSLPRTFISHS' A
#
# COMPACT_ATOMS: atom_id res chain seq x y z
N MET A 1 -33.46 2.22 -8.27
CA MET A 1 -32.83 0.97 -7.81
C MET A 1 -32.76 1.01 -6.30
N ASN A 2 -33.30 0.00 -5.64
CA ASN A 2 -33.37 -0.14 -4.18
C ASN A 2 -31.99 -0.50 -3.62
N HIS A 3 -31.65 0.00 -2.42
CA HIS A 3 -30.31 -0.07 -1.79
C HIS A 3 -29.67 -1.46 -1.89
N ARG A 4 -30.45 -2.50 -1.58
CA ARG A 4 -30.06 -3.91 -1.61
C ARG A 4 -29.60 -4.42 -2.98
N ALA A 5 -30.23 -3.93 -4.06
CA ALA A 5 -29.85 -4.30 -5.42
C ALA A 5 -28.53 -3.64 -5.85
N LYS A 6 -28.16 -2.52 -5.23
CA LYS A 6 -26.90 -1.82 -5.47
C LYS A 6 -25.73 -2.53 -4.80
N GLU A 7 -25.90 -2.95 -3.55
CA GLU A 7 -24.91 -3.74 -2.80
C GLU A 7 -24.63 -5.09 -3.49
N GLN A 8 -25.68 -5.84 -3.88
CA GLN A 8 -25.50 -7.11 -4.60
C GLN A 8 -24.76 -6.95 -5.94
N PHE A 9 -24.93 -5.81 -6.63
CA PHE A 9 -24.21 -5.53 -7.86
C PHE A 9 -22.74 -5.20 -7.59
N GLU A 10 -22.45 -4.40 -6.56
CA GLU A 10 -21.08 -4.07 -6.15
C GLU A 10 -20.31 -5.32 -5.69
N ASP A 11 -20.94 -6.21 -4.91
CA ASP A 11 -20.35 -7.48 -4.48
C ASP A 11 -20.07 -8.42 -5.66
N THR A 12 -21.00 -8.53 -6.61
CA THR A 12 -20.80 -9.37 -7.82
C THR A 12 -19.65 -8.86 -8.69
N VAL A 13 -19.47 -7.54 -8.75
CA VAL A 13 -18.35 -6.93 -9.48
C VAL A 13 -17.04 -7.17 -8.73
N ALA A 14 -17.00 -7.01 -7.41
CA ALA A 14 -15.83 -7.28 -6.58
C ALA A 14 -15.38 -8.75 -6.68
N ASP A 15 -16.33 -9.69 -6.66
CA ASP A 15 -16.05 -11.12 -6.81
C ASP A 15 -15.58 -11.49 -8.23
N GLY A 16 -16.07 -10.78 -9.26
CA GLY A 16 -15.69 -11.01 -10.66
C GLY A 16 -14.31 -10.45 -11.05
N ILE A 17 -13.82 -9.43 -10.33
CA ILE A 17 -12.47 -8.86 -10.51
C ILE A 17 -11.43 -9.45 -9.54
N GLY A 18 -11.89 -10.19 -8.53
CA GLY A 18 -11.09 -10.59 -7.36
C GLY A 18 -10.85 -9.41 -6.43
N SER A 19 -11.06 -9.57 -5.12
CA SER A 19 -10.66 -8.58 -4.11
C SER A 19 -9.19 -8.24 -4.30
N VAL A 20 -8.89 -7.02 -4.76
CA VAL A 20 -7.51 -6.53 -4.82
C VAL A 20 -7.18 -6.02 -3.43
N ASP A 21 -6.69 -6.91 -2.58
CA ASP A 21 -6.16 -6.52 -1.27
C ASP A 21 -4.91 -5.66 -1.47
N ASN A 22 -4.71 -4.67 -0.59
CA ASN A 22 -3.53 -3.80 -0.67
C ASN A 22 -2.24 -4.61 -0.49
N ALA A 23 -1.12 -4.03 -0.91
CA ALA A 23 0.19 -4.55 -0.51
C ALA A 23 0.36 -4.48 1.02
N PRO A 24 0.93 -5.52 1.67
CA PRO A 24 1.05 -5.58 3.12
C PRO A 24 1.99 -4.51 3.68
N THR A 25 1.67 -3.96 4.84
CA THR A 25 2.56 -3.04 5.57
C THR A 25 2.54 -3.35 7.07
N LEU A 26 3.69 -3.14 7.70
CA LEU A 26 3.84 -3.01 9.15
C LEU A 26 4.12 -1.54 9.46
N SER A 27 3.71 -1.07 10.64
CA SER A 27 3.95 0.31 11.08
C SER A 27 4.82 0.34 12.34
N LEU A 28 5.76 1.27 12.39
CA LEU A 28 6.64 1.57 13.51
C LEU A 28 6.65 3.08 13.75
N HIS A 29 6.37 3.50 14.97
CA HIS A 29 6.49 4.90 15.38
C HIS A 29 7.77 5.12 16.19
N HIS A 30 8.54 6.16 15.84
CA HIS A 30 9.77 6.54 16.54
C HIS A 30 9.98 8.05 16.48
N GLU A 31 10.09 8.71 17.65
CA GLU A 31 10.38 10.15 17.77
C GLU A 31 9.48 11.05 16.88
N GLY A 32 8.18 10.75 16.84
CA GLY A 32 7.21 11.50 16.04
C GLY A 32 7.24 11.21 14.53
N LEU A 33 8.04 10.23 14.10
CA LEU A 33 8.04 9.71 12.74
C LEU A 33 7.32 8.36 12.67
N THR A 34 6.61 8.16 11.58
CA THR A 34 5.92 6.92 11.23
C THR A 34 6.63 6.25 10.07
N ILE A 35 7.15 5.06 10.33
CA ILE A 35 7.80 4.19 9.36
C ILE A 35 6.82 3.09 9.00
N ASP A 36 6.31 3.11 7.76
CA ASP A 36 5.42 2.07 7.25
C ASP A 36 6.12 1.29 6.15
N GLY A 37 5.92 -0.03 6.09
CA GLY A 37 6.41 -0.82 4.96
C GLY A 37 6.50 -2.30 5.21
N TYR A 38 7.12 -3.00 4.27
CA TYR A 38 7.36 -4.43 4.33
C TYR A 38 8.73 -4.74 3.74
N SER A 39 9.42 -5.71 4.33
CA SER A 39 10.64 -6.27 3.77
C SER A 39 10.67 -7.77 3.96
N ARG A 40 10.98 -8.46 2.87
CA ARG A 40 11.33 -9.87 2.85
C ARG A 40 12.61 -10.02 2.06
N ALA A 41 13.67 -10.47 2.74
CA ALA A 41 14.98 -10.67 2.15
C ALA A 41 14.91 -11.50 0.86
N ALA A 42 15.63 -11.04 -0.15
CA ALA A 42 15.70 -11.63 -1.49
C ALA A 42 14.37 -11.74 -2.26
N VAL A 43 13.30 -11.08 -1.81
CA VAL A 43 12.00 -11.07 -2.50
C VAL A 43 11.57 -9.65 -2.83
N GLN A 44 11.33 -8.83 -1.82
CA GLN A 44 10.87 -7.45 -2.00
C GLN A 44 11.10 -6.61 -0.75
N SER A 45 11.35 -5.33 -0.96
CA SER A 45 11.37 -4.31 0.07
C SER A 45 10.67 -3.06 -0.46
N TYR A 46 9.86 -2.44 0.39
CA TYR A 46 9.27 -1.12 0.18
C TYR A 46 8.88 -0.54 1.52
N TRP A 47 9.24 0.71 1.78
CA TRP A 47 8.87 1.38 3.02
C TRP A 47 8.93 2.90 2.85
N ARG A 48 8.33 3.64 3.80
CA ARG A 48 8.30 5.10 3.79
C ARG A 48 8.52 5.68 5.17
N ILE A 49 8.84 6.97 5.20
CA ILE A 49 8.65 7.82 6.38
C ILE A 49 7.53 8.80 6.06
N ALA A 50 6.37 8.66 6.72
CA ALA A 50 5.11 9.28 6.31
C ALA A 50 5.16 10.81 6.39
N GLU A 51 5.64 11.36 7.50
CA GLU A 51 5.69 12.81 7.77
C GLU A 51 6.64 13.54 6.82
N LEU A 52 7.72 12.86 6.42
CA LEU A 52 8.70 13.37 5.46
C LEU A 52 8.27 13.17 4.01
N LYS A 53 7.24 12.36 3.76
CA LYS A 53 6.73 12.00 2.42
C LYS A 53 7.84 11.42 1.53
N ILE A 54 8.70 10.59 2.10
CA ILE A 54 9.78 9.89 1.37
C ILE A 54 9.57 8.39 1.40
N GLY A 55 9.74 7.75 0.24
CA GLY A 55 9.72 6.31 0.07
C GLY A 55 11.11 5.73 -0.20
N PHE A 56 11.26 4.44 0.05
CA PHE A 56 12.46 3.65 -0.20
C PHE A 56 12.08 2.32 -0.84
N ASP A 57 12.82 1.97 -1.89
CA ASP A 57 12.62 0.80 -2.75
C ASP A 57 11.21 0.71 -3.36
N LEU A 58 11.04 -0.17 -4.36
CA LEU A 58 9.81 -0.32 -5.15
C LEU A 58 9.46 -1.79 -5.37
N GLY A 59 9.68 -2.64 -4.36
CA GLY A 59 9.28 -4.05 -4.42
C GLY A 59 7.78 -4.26 -4.58
N ALA A 60 6.97 -3.32 -4.07
CA ALA A 60 5.54 -3.17 -4.36
C ALA A 60 5.13 -1.69 -4.21
N GLN A 61 3.88 -1.37 -4.58
CA GLN A 61 3.31 -0.01 -4.47
C GLN A 61 1.96 -0.07 -3.71
N PRO A 62 1.98 0.00 -2.37
CA PRO A 62 0.74 0.20 -1.60
C PRO A 62 0.05 1.50 -2.00
N TRP A 63 -1.29 1.56 -1.93
CA TRP A 63 -2.02 2.76 -2.36
C TRP A 63 -1.62 4.04 -1.61
N ASP A 64 -1.35 3.92 -0.31
CA ASP A 64 -0.89 5.04 0.52
C ASP A 64 0.48 5.59 0.10
N PHE A 65 1.24 4.84 -0.70
CA PHE A 65 2.57 5.22 -1.16
C PHE A 65 2.50 5.93 -2.52
N MET A 66 1.37 5.85 -3.24
CA MET A 66 1.19 6.44 -4.56
C MET A 66 1.26 7.98 -4.56
N SER A 67 1.04 8.61 -3.40
CA SER A 67 1.15 10.07 -3.24
C SER A 67 2.55 10.54 -2.80
N LEU A 68 3.53 9.64 -2.66
CA LEU A 68 4.88 10.02 -2.24
C LEU A 68 5.60 10.77 -3.39
N PRO A 69 6.00 12.03 -3.18
CA PRO A 69 6.66 12.83 -4.22
C PRO A 69 8.08 12.38 -4.53
N ARG A 70 8.70 11.58 -3.64
CA ARG A 70 10.08 11.13 -3.76
C ARG A 70 10.23 9.71 -3.25
N THR A 71 10.83 8.87 -4.07
CA THR A 71 11.29 7.53 -3.69
C THR A 71 12.77 7.37 -4.04
N PHE A 72 13.52 6.78 -3.12
CA PHE A 72 14.92 6.40 -3.33
C PHE A 72 14.99 4.90 -3.59
N ILE A 73 15.62 4.49 -4.69
CA ILE A 73 15.84 3.09 -5.01
C ILE A 73 17.28 2.76 -4.61
N SER A 74 17.45 1.76 -3.74
CA SER A 74 18.78 1.43 -3.20
C SER A 74 19.73 0.82 -4.26
N HIS A 75 19.20 -0.02 -5.16
CA HIS A 75 19.93 -0.69 -6.25
C HIS A 75 18.93 -1.33 -7.26
N SER A 76 19.45 -1.86 -8.38
CA SER A 76 18.68 -2.58 -9.41
C SER A 76 19.50 -3.69 -10.05
#